data_AF-A0A942NM52-F1
#
_entry.id   AF-A0A942NM52-F1
#
_cell.length_a   1.000
_cell.length_b   1.000
_cell.length_c   1.000
_cell.angle_alpha   90.00
_cell.angle_beta   90.00
_cell.angle_gamma   90.00
#
_symmetry.space_group_name_H-M   'P 1'
#
loop_
_entity.id
_entity.type
_entity.pdbx_description
1 polymer ?
#
loop_
_entity_poly.entity_id
_entity_poly.type
_entity_poly.pdbx_seq_one_letter_code
_entity_poly.pdbx_strand_id
1 'polypeptide(L)'
;MRIRLQKIWHREQWVIGIFFPYNPEIQAVLKSIRAVYSKTHRCWYVPYDKPHYELLQQHFSEIEFLSSNQSMAEPIALDLPSIAKSELPLGTEPQGNPEHSADNFARNLGWKLMDPVGKYWTFQLQYHSEISKKLLKIKGVYWNETHRCYFALRHAKVKHQIEEVLQTPDLLHTNFYQKDASATSGVVSLKIHPEDVAWMRVYLPNVASIHYVLKRMQMSKYSNTHQCYLLPAAPSVAENLSLHLEPFQVEIISSLPENYLKAKHLHNRKRIQLTQAKALLLDQAPEYAKAEVMDYLDRLLAMNYSNSTIRTYTQNFIKFLKDHPDADWSSLEERTIVRYLSGMMQRGLSANSGHSMVNALLFYYQQVLGKKKFELLLPRPKLEKKLPAVLTMEECLQIFRAVDNPKHKLLLLIGYGAGLRVSEIVGLKWEDILFAEHKIHLKNAKGKKDRMVMLPYSIVHSLEAYRQVYPKAVYVFEGQYAGEPYSTTSVQTVMRNALKKVGLNKKATVHTLRHSFATHLLEAGTDIRYIQKILGHASIKTTTVYTHISKGAMDRIESPLDRIAQQADLKQIEEPNPKKA
;
A
#
# COMPACT_ATOMS: atom_id res chain seq x y z
N MET A 1 -35.56 38.20 18.45
CA MET A 1 -35.28 36.85 19.00
C MET A 1 -33.86 36.48 18.63
N ARG A 2 -32.94 36.36 19.60
CA ARG A 2 -31.52 36.08 19.31
C ARG A 2 -31.27 34.60 19.17
N ILE A 3 -30.74 34.18 18.02
CA ILE A 3 -30.26 32.83 17.80
C ILE A 3 -28.78 32.86 17.39
N ARG A 4 -28.02 31.88 17.89
CA ARG A 4 -26.61 31.70 17.55
C ARG A 4 -26.46 30.55 16.55
N LEU A 5 -25.89 30.83 15.39
CA LEU A 5 -25.66 29.84 14.35
C LEU A 5 -24.20 29.37 14.36
N GLN A 6 -24.00 28.06 14.22
CA GLN A 6 -22.68 27.45 14.09
C GLN A 6 -22.72 26.33 13.06
N LYS A 7 -21.72 26.28 12.18
CA LYS A 7 -21.54 25.15 11.27
C LYS A 7 -21.01 23.95 12.08
N ILE A 8 -21.80 22.88 12.16
CA ILE A 8 -21.43 21.67 12.90
C ILE A 8 -21.44 20.45 11.97
N TRP A 9 -20.57 19.48 12.24
CA TRP A 9 -20.55 18.19 11.53
C TRP A 9 -21.40 17.20 12.30
N HIS A 10 -22.51 16.73 11.72
CA HIS A 10 -23.47 15.85 12.39
C HIS A 10 -24.08 14.86 11.38
N ARG A 11 -24.08 13.57 11.71
CA ARG A 11 -24.56 12.47 10.84
C ARG A 11 -23.91 12.48 9.44
N GLU A 12 -22.58 12.55 9.41
CA GLU A 12 -21.75 12.50 8.19
C GLU A 12 -21.97 13.65 7.18
N GLN A 13 -22.63 14.73 7.60
CA GLN A 13 -22.85 15.92 6.78
C GLN A 13 -22.64 17.20 7.59
N TRP A 14 -22.32 18.30 6.90
CA TRP A 14 -22.36 19.63 7.51
C TRP A 14 -23.81 20.05 7.71
N VAL A 15 -24.13 20.57 8.89
CA VAL A 15 -25.45 21.11 9.22
C VAL A 15 -25.30 22.47 9.90
N ILE A 16 -26.34 23.28 9.86
CA ILE A 16 -26.43 24.55 10.59
C ILE A 16 -26.98 24.23 11.98
N GLY A 17 -26.13 24.29 12.99
CA GLY A 17 -26.52 24.20 14.40
C GLY A 17 -27.04 25.53 14.91
N ILE A 18 -28.18 25.50 15.60
CA ILE A 18 -28.95 26.64 16.09
C ILE A 18 -29.00 26.56 17.61
N PHE A 19 -28.35 27.53 18.27
CA PHE A 19 -28.18 27.62 19.71
C PHE A 19 -28.92 28.84 20.26
N PHE A 20 -29.83 28.62 21.20
CA PHE A 20 -30.59 29.68 21.86
C PHE A 20 -30.97 29.23 23.28
N PRO A 21 -31.13 30.16 24.23
CA PRO A 21 -31.68 29.83 25.56
C PRO A 21 -33.11 29.30 25.41
N TYR A 22 -33.55 28.43 26.33
CA TYR A 22 -34.86 27.78 26.22
C TYR A 22 -35.99 28.80 26.06
N ASN A 23 -36.60 28.82 24.88
CA ASN A 23 -37.75 29.66 24.57
C ASN A 23 -38.75 28.83 23.72
N PRO A 24 -39.99 28.63 24.19
CA PRO A 24 -40.99 27.79 23.51
C PRO A 24 -41.43 28.36 22.15
N GLU A 25 -41.42 29.69 21.97
CA GLU A 25 -41.81 30.34 20.71
C GLU A 25 -40.78 30.05 19.60
N ILE A 26 -39.49 30.12 19.94
CA ILE A 26 -38.40 29.78 19.01
C ILE A 26 -38.47 28.30 18.62
N GLN A 27 -38.80 27.41 19.55
CA GLN A 27 -38.96 25.98 19.24
C GLN A 27 -40.13 25.69 18.31
N ALA A 28 -41.25 26.42 18.45
CA ALA A 28 -42.40 26.28 17.56
C ALA A 28 -42.04 26.67 16.12
N VAL A 29 -41.33 27.78 15.95
CA VAL A 29 -40.82 28.24 14.65
C VAL A 29 -39.81 27.24 14.07
N LEU A 30 -38.86 26.74 14.87
CA LEU A 30 -37.88 25.76 14.41
C LEU A 30 -38.50 24.43 13.98
N LYS A 31 -39.58 23.98 14.64
CA LYS A 31 -40.35 22.81 14.21
C LYS A 31 -41.07 23.06 12.88
N SER A 32 -41.56 24.27 12.63
CA SER A 32 -42.24 24.62 11.38
C SER A 32 -41.31 24.56 10.16
N ILE A 33 -40.03 24.91 10.33
CA ILE A 33 -38.99 24.80 9.29
C ILE A 33 -38.33 23.42 9.22
N ARG A 34 -38.93 22.40 9.84
CA ARG A 34 -38.42 21.01 9.91
C ARG A 34 -37.03 20.86 10.55
N ALA A 35 -36.65 21.75 11.46
CA ALA A 35 -35.42 21.57 12.23
C ALA A 35 -35.55 20.37 13.18
N VAL A 36 -34.45 19.64 13.40
CA VAL A 36 -34.41 18.47 14.27
C VAL A 36 -33.51 18.76 15.47
N TYR A 37 -33.93 18.33 16.67
CA TYR A 37 -33.08 18.46 17.85
C TYR A 37 -32.01 17.37 17.89
N SER A 38 -30.74 17.78 18.01
CA SER A 38 -29.60 16.87 18.26
C SER A 38 -29.35 16.75 19.76
N LYS A 39 -29.50 15.54 20.30
CA LYS A 39 -29.09 15.25 21.69
C LYS A 39 -27.57 15.37 21.87
N THR A 40 -26.78 15.01 20.85
CA THR A 40 -25.31 15.00 20.88
C THR A 40 -24.71 16.39 21.00
N HIS A 41 -25.24 17.36 20.24
CA HIS A 41 -24.74 18.75 20.26
C HIS A 41 -25.63 19.71 21.07
N ARG A 42 -26.67 19.19 21.72
CA ARG A 42 -27.65 19.95 22.53
C ARG A 42 -28.19 21.20 21.82
N CYS A 43 -28.45 21.09 20.53
CA CYS A 43 -28.93 22.18 19.68
C CYS A 43 -29.92 21.67 18.63
N TRP A 44 -30.69 22.59 18.05
CA TRP A 44 -31.50 22.32 16.88
C TRP A 44 -30.63 22.43 15.63
N TYR A 45 -30.86 21.60 14.61
CA TYR A 45 -30.11 21.68 13.37
C TYR A 45 -30.98 21.54 12.13
N VAL A 46 -30.52 22.16 11.05
CA VAL A 46 -31.07 22.06 9.69
C VAL A 46 -29.94 21.75 8.69
N PRO A 47 -30.24 21.16 7.52
CA PRO A 47 -29.24 20.91 6.48
C PRO A 47 -28.44 22.17 6.11
N TYR A 48 -27.16 22.01 5.75
CA TYR A 48 -26.28 23.12 5.37
C TYR A 48 -26.50 23.53 3.91
N ASP A 49 -27.69 24.05 3.62
CA ASP A 49 -28.09 24.53 2.30
C ASP A 49 -28.55 25.99 2.33
N LYS A 50 -28.38 26.70 1.21
CA LYS A 50 -28.78 28.10 1.04
C LYS A 50 -30.27 28.36 1.35
N PRO A 51 -31.23 27.52 0.92
CA PRO A 51 -32.65 27.75 1.20
C PRO A 51 -33.00 27.67 2.69
N HIS A 52 -32.38 26.74 3.44
CA HIS A 52 -32.60 26.61 4.88
C HIS A 52 -32.01 27.78 5.67
N TYR A 53 -30.91 28.34 5.17
CA TYR A 53 -30.34 29.56 5.73
C TYR A 53 -31.22 30.79 5.48
N GLU A 54 -31.77 30.94 4.27
CA GLU A 54 -32.72 32.02 3.93
C GLU A 54 -34.00 31.93 4.76
N LEU A 55 -34.54 30.72 5.00
CA LEU A 55 -35.67 30.49 5.90
C LEU A 55 -35.38 30.92 7.34
N LEU A 56 -34.15 30.67 7.83
CA LEU A 56 -33.73 31.15 9.16
C LEU A 56 -33.64 32.67 9.23
N GLN A 57 -33.17 33.34 8.16
CA GLN A 57 -33.12 34.80 8.10
C GLN A 57 -34.51 35.44 8.02
N GLN A 58 -35.49 34.80 7.38
CA GLN A 58 -36.86 35.30 7.29
C GLN A 58 -37.58 35.28 8.65
N HIS A 59 -37.32 34.27 9.47
CA HIS A 59 -37.99 34.11 10.76
C HIS A 59 -37.26 34.73 11.95
N PHE A 60 -35.96 35.01 11.83
CA PHE A 60 -35.14 35.55 12.93
C PHE A 60 -34.35 36.79 12.48
N SER A 61 -34.66 37.94 13.09
CA SER A 61 -34.05 39.24 12.78
C SER A 61 -32.70 39.51 13.46
N GLU A 62 -32.32 38.73 14.48
CA GLU A 62 -31.04 38.88 15.19
C GLU A 62 -30.28 37.54 15.21
N ILE A 63 -29.30 37.39 14.30
CA ILE A 63 -28.49 36.18 14.12
C ILE A 63 -27.03 36.49 14.47
N GLU A 64 -26.48 35.75 15.43
CA GLU A 64 -25.06 35.81 15.80
C GLU A 64 -24.31 34.57 15.29
N PHE A 65 -23.18 34.75 14.61
CA PHE A 65 -22.34 33.64 14.15
C PHE A 65 -21.30 33.28 15.20
N LEU A 66 -21.36 32.05 15.71
CA LEU A 66 -20.30 31.50 16.55
C LEU A 66 -19.18 30.99 15.63
N SER A 67 -18.16 31.82 15.40
CA SER A 67 -16.91 31.39 14.78
C SER A 67 -16.19 30.40 15.70
N SER A 68 -16.11 29.14 15.28
CA SER A 68 -15.54 28.05 16.09
C SER A 68 -14.02 28.16 16.20
N ASN A 69 -13.55 28.79 17.28
CA ASN A 69 -12.30 28.40 17.94
C ASN A 69 -12.52 27.06 18.66
N GLN A 70 -12.48 25.96 17.92
CA GLN A 70 -12.25 24.61 18.45
C GLN A 70 -11.75 23.74 17.30
N SER A 71 -10.44 23.65 17.18
CA SER A 71 -9.78 22.66 16.34
C SER A 71 -9.88 21.29 17.00
N MET A 72 -10.93 20.53 16.71
CA MET A 72 -10.74 19.09 16.61
C MET A 72 -9.97 18.84 15.31
N ALA A 73 -8.79 18.25 15.45
CA ALA A 73 -8.03 17.66 14.34
C ALA A 73 -8.99 16.79 13.51
N GLU A 74 -9.03 16.92 12.19
CA GLU A 74 -7.98 16.44 11.29
C GLU A 74 -7.60 17.45 10.19
N PRO A 75 -6.36 17.34 9.70
CA PRO A 75 -6.23 17.05 8.28
C PRO A 75 -5.32 15.86 8.02
N ILE A 76 -5.90 14.85 7.37
CA ILE A 76 -5.35 14.08 6.24
C ILE A 76 -3.81 13.96 6.26
N ALA A 77 -3.33 12.88 6.85
CA ALA A 77 -2.01 12.37 6.57
C ALA A 77 -1.97 11.86 5.11
N LEU A 78 -1.36 12.63 4.22
CA LEU A 78 -0.67 12.05 3.07
C LEU A 78 0.53 11.29 3.64
N ASP A 79 0.39 9.98 3.78
CA ASP A 79 1.51 9.07 4.05
C ASP A 79 2.53 9.22 2.91
N LEU A 80 3.54 10.07 3.12
CA LEU A 80 4.85 9.87 2.53
C LEU A 80 5.44 8.60 3.15
N PRO A 81 5.94 7.64 2.36
CA PRO A 81 6.69 6.53 2.94
C PRO A 81 7.92 7.08 3.66
N SER A 82 8.19 6.55 4.86
CA SER A 82 9.44 6.76 5.57
C SER A 82 10.61 6.35 4.67
N ILE A 83 11.47 7.33 4.36
CA ILE A 83 12.80 7.08 3.82
C ILE A 83 13.52 6.15 4.81
N ALA A 84 14.08 5.07 4.26
CA ALA A 84 14.83 4.08 4.98
C ALA A 84 15.93 4.74 5.83
N LYS A 85 15.88 4.57 7.15
CA LYS A 85 17.10 4.59 7.95
C LYS A 85 17.73 3.21 7.81
N SER A 86 18.82 3.14 7.05
CA SER A 86 19.78 2.05 7.11
C SER A 86 20.38 2.01 8.52
N GLU A 87 20.30 0.86 9.18
CA GLU A 87 21.04 0.60 10.41
C GLU A 87 22.49 0.19 10.09
N LEU A 88 23.44 0.82 10.79
CA LEU A 88 24.67 0.30 11.43
C LEU A 88 25.87 1.27 11.27
N PRO A 89 26.86 1.33 12.21
CA PRO A 89 26.97 0.71 13.54
C PRO A 89 27.24 1.70 14.70
N LEU A 90 27.25 1.19 15.93
CA LEU A 90 27.70 1.88 17.17
C LEU A 90 29.06 2.57 16.99
N GLY A 91 29.17 3.82 17.44
CA GLY A 91 30.45 4.50 17.63
C GLY A 91 30.33 5.99 17.97
N THR A 92 30.79 6.34 19.17
CA THR A 92 31.28 7.65 19.65
C THR A 92 30.31 8.85 19.69
N GLU A 93 30.01 9.29 20.91
CA GLU A 93 29.41 10.60 21.22
C GLU A 93 30.27 11.76 20.67
N PRO A 94 29.67 12.79 20.04
CA PRO A 94 30.39 14.03 19.79
C PRO A 94 30.26 14.97 20.99
N GLN A 95 31.43 15.30 21.53
CA GLN A 95 31.70 16.31 22.54
C GLN A 95 31.06 17.67 22.19
N GLY A 96 30.62 18.37 23.24
CA GLY A 96 30.05 19.70 23.18
C GLY A 96 31.07 20.79 22.79
N ASN A 97 30.54 21.92 22.32
CA ASN A 97 31.22 23.22 22.29
C ASN A 97 30.21 24.34 21.94
N PRO A 98 30.49 25.61 22.26
CA PRO A 98 30.12 26.25 23.53
C PRO A 98 28.90 27.18 23.40
N GLU A 99 28.29 27.48 24.54
CA GLU A 99 27.28 28.51 24.70
C GLU A 99 27.84 29.88 24.25
N HIS A 100 27.19 30.51 23.28
CA HIS A 100 27.35 31.94 23.02
C HIS A 100 26.10 32.69 23.50
N SER A 101 26.38 33.71 24.32
CA SER A 101 25.49 34.57 25.09
C SER A 101 24.30 35.15 24.32
N ALA A 102 23.18 35.22 25.04
CA ALA A 102 21.84 35.53 24.58
C ALA A 102 21.50 37.02 24.25
N ASP A 103 22.46 37.94 24.15
CA ASP A 103 22.14 39.39 24.25
C ASP A 103 22.41 40.28 23.02
N ASN A 104 22.45 39.75 21.78
CA ASN A 104 22.50 40.58 20.56
C ASN A 104 21.51 40.13 19.48
N PHE A 105 20.25 39.88 19.88
CA PHE A 105 19.30 39.08 19.09
C PHE A 105 18.41 39.82 18.08
N ALA A 106 18.60 41.12 17.86
CA ALA A 106 17.76 41.85 16.90
C ALA A 106 18.57 42.89 16.15
N ARG A 107 19.03 42.56 14.92
CA ARG A 107 19.10 43.54 13.80
C ARG A 107 19.55 43.04 12.42
N ASN A 108 19.96 41.79 12.19
CA ASN A 108 20.17 41.32 10.81
C ASN A 108 20.15 39.79 10.67
N LEU A 109 18.96 39.20 10.55
CA LEU A 109 18.79 37.75 10.32
C LEU A 109 19.12 37.30 8.88
N GLY A 110 19.54 38.22 8.00
CA GLY A 110 20.03 37.89 6.65
C GLY A 110 19.08 36.98 5.85
N TRP A 111 17.76 37.19 5.97
CA TRP A 111 16.77 36.36 5.29
C TRP A 111 16.47 36.89 3.89
N LYS A 112 16.10 35.99 2.99
CA LYS A 112 15.70 36.30 1.62
C LYS A 112 14.43 35.53 1.28
N LEU A 113 13.36 36.25 0.94
CA LEU A 113 12.15 35.63 0.38
C LEU A 113 12.45 35.15 -1.05
N MET A 114 12.05 33.93 -1.36
CA MET A 114 12.21 33.32 -2.68
C MET A 114 10.85 33.21 -3.39
N ASP A 115 10.90 32.89 -4.68
CA ASP A 115 9.69 32.61 -5.46
C ASP A 115 8.91 31.45 -4.83
N PRO A 116 7.62 31.63 -4.56
CA PRO A 116 6.89 30.70 -3.73
C PRO A 116 6.46 29.47 -4.55
N VAL A 117 6.58 28.27 -3.97
CA VAL A 117 6.41 26.99 -4.68
C VAL A 117 5.07 26.36 -4.32
N GLY A 118 4.11 26.40 -5.25
CA GLY A 118 2.75 25.88 -5.06
C GLY A 118 2.09 26.46 -3.79
N LYS A 119 1.60 25.58 -2.91
CA LYS A 119 0.97 25.97 -1.63
C LYS A 119 1.92 26.45 -0.52
N TYR A 120 3.20 26.71 -0.82
CA TYR A 120 4.22 27.07 0.16
C TYR A 120 4.87 28.42 -0.15
N TRP A 121 5.20 29.20 0.89
CA TRP A 121 6.18 30.27 0.83
C TRP A 121 7.57 29.66 1.00
N THR A 122 8.55 30.16 0.26
CA THR A 122 9.94 29.72 0.34
C THR A 122 10.79 30.90 0.80
N PHE A 123 11.61 30.68 1.82
CA PHE A 123 12.54 31.70 2.28
C PHE A 123 13.85 31.06 2.75
N GLN A 124 14.93 31.77 2.50
CA GLN A 124 16.26 31.41 2.96
C GLN A 124 16.59 32.26 4.19
N LEU A 125 17.24 31.64 5.17
CA LEU A 125 17.73 32.28 6.39
C LEU A 125 19.22 31.94 6.53
N GLN A 126 20.03 32.87 7.01
CA GLN A 126 21.36 32.49 7.50
C GLN A 126 21.22 31.52 8.69
N TYR A 127 22.07 30.50 8.73
CA TYR A 127 21.91 29.41 9.68
C TYR A 127 22.11 29.89 11.12
N HIS A 128 21.02 29.94 11.88
CA HIS A 128 21.02 30.17 13.31
C HIS A 128 20.32 29.00 14.01
N SER A 129 21.04 28.31 14.92
CA SER A 129 20.61 27.04 15.51
C SER A 129 19.29 27.15 16.29
N GLU A 130 19.11 28.21 17.07
CA GLU A 130 17.91 28.41 17.89
C GLU A 130 16.67 28.76 17.06
N ILE A 131 16.82 29.67 16.10
CA ILE A 131 15.73 30.12 15.22
C ILE A 131 15.30 29.00 14.29
N SER A 132 16.26 28.25 13.75
CA SER A 132 15.99 27.07 12.91
C SER A 132 15.19 26.01 13.67
N LYS A 133 15.54 25.74 14.94
CA LYS A 133 14.79 24.82 15.81
C LYS A 133 13.38 25.33 16.10
N LYS A 134 13.22 26.63 16.36
CA LYS A 134 11.90 27.26 16.57
C LYS A 134 11.02 27.19 15.31
N LEU A 135 11.58 27.48 14.14
CA LEU A 135 10.88 27.41 12.85
C LEU A 135 10.43 25.98 12.50
N LEU A 136 11.30 24.98 12.65
CA LEU A 136 10.95 23.59 12.36
C LEU A 136 9.94 22.98 13.34
N LYS A 137 9.73 23.61 14.51
CA LYS A 137 8.69 23.21 15.45
C LYS A 137 7.28 23.67 15.02
N ILE A 138 7.20 24.66 14.13
CA ILE A 138 5.93 25.17 13.60
C ILE A 138 5.32 24.14 12.64
N LYS A 139 4.11 23.68 12.94
CA LYS A 139 3.38 22.71 12.11
C LYS A 139 3.04 23.34 10.76
N GLY A 140 3.72 22.90 9.70
CA GLY A 140 3.57 23.43 8.34
C GLY A 140 4.83 24.10 7.78
N VAL A 141 5.92 24.17 8.57
CA VAL A 141 7.24 24.62 8.13
C VAL A 141 8.19 23.42 8.04
N TYR A 142 8.98 23.35 6.97
CA TYR A 142 9.93 22.28 6.75
C TYR A 142 11.15 22.78 5.99
N TRP A 143 12.30 22.16 6.26
CA TRP A 143 13.53 22.41 5.54
C TRP A 143 13.57 21.54 4.27
N ASN A 144 13.89 22.14 3.13
CA ASN A 144 14.08 21.41 1.88
C ASN A 144 15.59 21.35 1.54
N GLU A 145 16.15 20.15 1.57
CA GLU A 145 17.58 19.93 1.29
C GLU A 145 17.96 20.21 -0.17
N THR A 146 17.05 19.97 -1.12
CA THR A 146 17.30 20.16 -2.55
C THR A 146 17.41 21.64 -2.91
N HIS A 147 16.55 22.48 -2.32
CA HIS A 147 16.51 23.91 -2.59
C HIS A 147 17.25 24.77 -1.54
N ARG A 148 17.79 24.14 -0.49
CA ARG A 148 18.49 24.81 0.64
C ARG A 148 17.72 26.01 1.21
N CYS A 149 16.41 25.86 1.36
CA CYS A 149 15.52 26.89 1.91
C CYS A 149 14.39 26.28 2.75
N TYR A 150 13.76 27.13 3.56
CA TYR A 150 12.57 26.77 4.35
C TYR A 150 11.32 26.90 3.47
N PHE A 151 10.45 25.91 3.57
CA PHE A 151 9.13 25.92 2.98
C PHE A 151 8.11 26.06 4.10
N ALA A 152 7.24 27.05 4.00
CA ALA A 152 6.18 27.33 4.95
C ALA A 152 4.81 27.26 4.28
N LEU A 153 3.86 26.53 4.85
CA LEU A 153 2.50 26.43 4.32
C LEU A 153 1.82 27.80 4.29
N ARG A 154 1.23 28.18 3.14
CA ARG A 154 0.52 29.47 2.98
C ARG A 154 -0.79 29.50 3.75
N HIS A 155 -0.71 29.73 5.06
CA HIS A 155 -1.86 29.76 5.97
C HIS A 155 -1.68 30.88 6.99
N ALA A 156 -2.75 31.61 7.32
CA ALA A 156 -2.70 32.76 8.23
C ALA A 156 -2.06 32.43 9.59
N LYS A 157 -2.42 31.27 10.18
CA LYS A 157 -1.80 30.78 11.42
C LYS A 157 -0.30 30.53 11.31
N VAL A 158 0.17 30.01 10.17
CA VAL A 158 1.59 29.71 9.94
C VAL A 158 2.37 31.00 9.68
N LYS A 159 1.79 31.95 8.95
CA LYS A 159 2.34 33.32 8.78
C LYS A 159 2.60 33.97 10.13
N HIS A 160 1.58 34.07 10.98
CA HIS A 160 1.73 34.71 12.29
C HIS A 160 2.80 34.05 13.16
N GLN A 161 2.88 32.72 13.15
CA GLN A 161 3.88 31.98 13.93
C GLN A 161 5.31 32.19 13.41
N ILE A 162 5.49 32.33 12.09
CA ILE A 162 6.81 32.61 11.51
C ILE A 162 7.23 34.05 11.77
N GLU A 163 6.30 35.00 11.63
CA GLU A 163 6.55 36.43 11.87
C GLU A 163 6.85 36.71 13.35
N GLU A 164 6.21 36.00 14.26
CA GLU A 164 6.52 36.03 15.70
C GLU A 164 7.94 35.50 15.99
N VAL A 165 8.34 34.41 15.34
CA VAL A 165 9.68 33.82 15.53
C VAL A 165 10.78 34.68 14.90
N LEU A 166 10.51 35.33 13.77
CA LEU A 166 11.46 36.18 13.05
C LEU A 166 11.44 37.65 13.50
N GLN A 167 10.47 38.03 14.35
CA GLN A 167 10.26 39.41 14.85
C GLN A 167 10.13 40.47 13.75
N THR A 168 9.64 40.08 12.57
CA THR A 168 9.44 40.97 11.42
C THR A 168 7.96 40.93 11.03
N PRO A 169 7.15 41.92 11.44
CA PRO A 169 5.74 41.97 11.07
C PRO A 169 5.58 42.21 9.56
N ASP A 170 4.63 41.50 8.95
CA ASP A 170 4.23 41.58 7.53
C ASP A 170 5.26 41.07 6.50
N LEU A 171 6.04 40.08 6.91
CA LEU A 171 7.06 39.38 6.10
C LEU A 171 6.48 38.66 4.87
N LEU A 172 5.34 38.00 5.05
CA LEU A 172 4.76 37.11 4.04
C LEU A 172 3.48 37.73 3.47
N HIS A 173 3.42 37.92 2.16
CA HIS A 173 2.27 38.56 1.51
C HIS A 173 0.93 37.91 1.92
N THR A 174 -0.08 38.74 2.19
CA THR A 174 -1.46 38.36 2.57
C THR A 174 -2.26 37.71 1.43
N ASN A 175 -1.65 37.44 0.28
CA ASN A 175 -2.23 36.59 -0.76
C ASN A 175 -2.21 35.11 -0.30
N PHE A 176 -3.10 34.79 0.65
CA PHE A 176 -3.30 33.43 1.20
C PHE A 176 -3.95 32.48 0.20
N TYR A 177 -4.30 32.99 -0.97
CA TYR A 177 -4.83 32.21 -2.08
C TYR A 177 -4.49 32.91 -3.40
N GLN A 178 -3.25 32.78 -3.86
CA GLN A 178 -3.21 32.23 -5.21
C GLN A 178 -3.73 30.81 -5.01
N LYS A 179 -4.99 30.58 -5.40
CA LYS A 179 -5.28 29.35 -6.14
C LYS A 179 -4.05 29.23 -7.02
N ASP A 180 -3.29 28.13 -6.96
CA ASP A 180 -2.42 27.85 -8.10
C ASP A 180 -3.33 28.22 -9.26
N ALA A 181 -2.94 29.24 -10.02
CA ALA A 181 -3.54 29.36 -11.32
C ALA A 181 -3.30 27.93 -11.79
N SER A 182 -4.40 27.16 -11.91
CA SER A 182 -4.46 26.13 -12.91
C SER A 182 -3.62 26.74 -14.01
N ALA A 183 -2.48 26.14 -14.32
CA ALA A 183 -1.82 26.51 -15.56
C ALA A 183 -2.88 26.14 -16.60
N THR A 184 -3.79 27.07 -16.80
CA THR A 184 -4.98 27.03 -17.61
C THR A 184 -4.35 27.45 -18.90
N SER A 185 -4.15 26.49 -19.78
CA SER A 185 -3.21 26.52 -20.91
C SER A 185 -1.74 26.33 -20.52
N GLY A 186 -1.37 25.07 -20.27
CA GLY A 186 -0.10 24.57 -20.75
C GLY A 186 -0.33 23.79 -22.04
N VAL A 187 0.58 23.89 -22.99
CA VAL A 187 0.57 23.01 -24.18
C VAL A 187 1.49 21.83 -23.89
N VAL A 188 0.95 20.62 -23.91
CA VAL A 188 1.76 19.40 -23.94
C VAL A 188 1.96 19.03 -25.40
N SER A 189 3.19 19.13 -25.88
CA SER A 189 3.51 18.75 -27.26
C SER A 189 4.08 17.34 -27.32
N LEU A 190 3.45 16.50 -28.15
CA LEU A 190 3.93 15.16 -28.48
C LEU A 190 4.69 15.23 -29.80
N LYS A 191 5.97 14.87 -29.77
CA LYS A 191 6.86 14.82 -30.94
C LYS A 191 7.43 13.43 -31.15
N ILE A 192 7.83 13.14 -32.37
CA ILE A 192 8.54 11.90 -32.71
C ILE A 192 9.90 11.83 -32.02
N HIS A 193 10.36 10.62 -31.72
CA HIS A 193 11.72 10.34 -31.29
C HIS A 193 12.48 9.71 -32.46
N PRO A 194 13.38 10.44 -33.14
CA PRO A 194 14.03 9.96 -34.36
C PRO A 194 15.03 8.82 -34.13
N GLU A 195 15.57 8.66 -32.91
CA GLU A 195 16.54 7.60 -32.58
C GLU A 195 15.87 6.25 -32.31
N ASP A 196 14.67 6.24 -31.71
CA ASP A 196 13.90 5.03 -31.45
C ASP A 196 12.40 5.30 -31.62
N VAL A 197 11.84 4.75 -32.70
CA VAL A 197 10.42 4.88 -33.09
C VAL A 197 9.47 4.27 -32.05
N ALA A 198 9.97 3.42 -31.13
CA ALA A 198 9.18 2.88 -30.04
C ALA A 198 8.84 3.94 -28.95
N TRP A 199 9.46 5.11 -28.99
CA TRP A 199 9.26 6.18 -28.01
C TRP A 199 8.66 7.44 -28.65
N MET A 200 7.90 8.20 -27.87
CA MET A 200 7.45 9.54 -28.19
C MET A 200 8.03 10.52 -27.18
N ARG A 201 8.43 11.70 -27.65
CA ARG A 201 8.89 12.81 -26.82
C ARG A 201 7.68 13.61 -26.36
N VAL A 202 7.57 13.80 -25.05
CA VAL A 202 6.50 14.57 -24.42
C VAL A 202 7.13 15.78 -23.73
N TYR A 203 6.85 16.95 -24.30
CA TYR A 203 7.25 18.22 -23.72
C TYR A 203 6.14 18.74 -22.83
N LEU A 204 6.50 19.09 -21.60
CA LEU A 204 5.55 19.54 -20.60
C LEU A 204 5.72 21.04 -20.34
N PRO A 205 4.63 21.74 -20.01
CA PRO A 205 4.72 23.07 -19.44
C PRO A 205 5.42 22.99 -18.06
N ASN A 206 6.09 24.08 -17.64
CA ASN A 206 6.83 24.15 -16.38
C ASN A 206 5.89 24.19 -15.16
N VAL A 207 5.17 23.09 -14.95
CA VAL A 207 4.16 22.90 -13.92
C VAL A 207 4.51 21.62 -13.18
N ALA A 208 4.96 21.78 -11.93
CA ALA A 208 5.47 20.68 -11.11
C ALA A 208 4.48 19.50 -11.02
N SER A 209 3.17 19.77 -10.97
CA SER A 209 2.10 18.77 -10.90
C SER A 209 2.04 17.88 -12.15
N ILE A 210 2.21 18.46 -13.34
CA ILE A 210 2.18 17.74 -14.62
C ILE A 210 3.46 16.90 -14.79
N HIS A 211 4.61 17.45 -14.43
CA HIS A 211 5.88 16.71 -14.39
C HIS A 211 5.82 15.51 -13.44
N TYR A 212 5.13 15.65 -12.31
CA TYR A 212 4.95 14.58 -11.35
C TYR A 212 4.08 13.46 -11.92
N VAL A 213 2.99 13.78 -12.63
CA VAL A 213 2.16 12.79 -13.35
C VAL A 213 3.00 11.99 -14.33
N LEU A 214 3.81 12.65 -15.17
CA LEU A 214 4.61 11.95 -16.17
C LEU A 214 5.76 11.15 -15.59
N LYS A 215 6.49 11.64 -14.57
CA LYS A 215 7.59 10.90 -13.89
C LYS A 215 7.16 9.54 -13.35
N ARG A 216 5.85 9.36 -13.26
CA ARG A 216 5.17 8.32 -12.54
C ARG A 216 4.38 7.40 -13.45
N MET A 217 4.14 7.82 -14.69
CA MET A 217 3.60 6.96 -15.73
C MET A 217 4.54 5.80 -16.03
N GLN A 218 3.92 4.68 -16.42
CA GLN A 218 4.62 3.46 -16.77
C GLN A 218 5.66 3.72 -17.85
N MET A 219 6.90 3.31 -17.52
CA MET A 219 8.05 3.40 -18.43
C MET A 219 8.42 4.82 -18.86
N SER A 220 7.99 5.84 -18.13
CA SER A 220 8.47 7.20 -18.35
C SER A 220 9.97 7.33 -18.04
N LYS A 221 10.70 8.00 -18.93
CA LYS A 221 12.11 8.33 -18.73
C LYS A 221 12.32 9.80 -19.00
N TYR A 222 13.00 10.51 -18.10
CA TYR A 222 13.42 11.87 -18.40
C TYR A 222 14.73 11.83 -19.20
N SER A 223 14.74 12.48 -20.36
CA SER A 223 15.93 12.62 -21.20
C SER A 223 16.56 13.99 -20.93
N ASN A 224 17.76 14.00 -20.36
CA ASN A 224 18.51 15.24 -20.15
C ASN A 224 18.96 15.88 -21.48
N THR A 225 19.24 15.06 -22.51
CA THR A 225 19.69 15.52 -23.83
C THR A 225 18.61 16.29 -24.58
N HIS A 226 17.34 15.88 -24.44
CA HIS A 226 16.21 16.52 -25.13
C HIS A 226 15.31 17.35 -24.22
N GLN A 227 15.64 17.42 -22.92
CA GLN A 227 14.86 18.10 -21.87
C GLN A 227 13.36 17.76 -21.91
N CYS A 228 13.04 16.49 -22.13
CA CYS A 228 11.66 16.01 -22.28
C CYS A 228 11.46 14.65 -21.64
N TYR A 229 10.20 14.27 -21.42
CA TYR A 229 9.85 12.91 -21.02
C TYR A 229 9.73 12.02 -22.26
N LEU A 230 10.26 10.81 -22.18
CA LEU A 230 10.08 9.75 -23.16
C LEU A 230 9.00 8.81 -22.64
N LEU A 231 7.95 8.63 -23.44
CA LEU A 231 6.89 7.64 -23.21
C LEU A 231 6.86 6.64 -24.37
N PRO A 232 6.43 5.39 -24.15
CA PRO A 232 6.23 4.44 -25.24
C PRO A 232 5.19 4.96 -26.24
N ALA A 233 5.48 4.89 -27.54
CA ALA A 233 4.60 5.31 -28.62
C ALA A 233 3.51 4.27 -28.91
N ALA A 234 2.61 4.05 -27.93
CA ALA A 234 1.49 3.12 -28.01
C ALA A 234 0.15 3.86 -27.81
N PRO A 235 -0.94 3.47 -28.49
CA PRO A 235 -2.25 4.13 -28.36
C PRO A 235 -2.75 4.18 -26.92
N SER A 236 -2.63 3.07 -26.19
CA SER A 236 -3.05 2.98 -24.78
C SER A 236 -2.27 3.92 -23.85
N VAL A 237 -1.02 4.25 -24.18
CA VAL A 237 -0.20 5.19 -23.39
C VAL A 237 -0.62 6.63 -23.68
N ALA A 238 -0.95 6.96 -24.94
CA ALA A 238 -1.47 8.27 -25.29
C ALA A 238 -2.87 8.51 -24.69
N GLU A 239 -3.73 7.50 -24.68
CA GLU A 239 -5.03 7.54 -23.99
C GLU A 239 -4.86 7.72 -22.48
N ASN A 240 -3.96 6.96 -21.86
CA ASN A 240 -3.66 7.07 -20.44
C ASN A 240 -3.08 8.46 -20.08
N LEU A 241 -2.18 8.99 -20.92
CA LEU A 241 -1.66 10.34 -20.81
C LEU A 241 -2.79 11.38 -20.84
N SER A 242 -3.69 11.28 -21.81
CA SER A 242 -4.82 12.19 -21.96
C SER A 242 -5.76 12.13 -20.75
N LEU A 243 -6.08 10.92 -20.27
CA LEU A 243 -6.92 10.68 -19.09
C LEU A 243 -6.30 11.26 -17.81
N HIS A 244 -4.98 11.19 -17.67
CA HIS A 244 -4.27 11.74 -16.51
C HIS A 244 -4.07 13.26 -16.57
N LEU A 245 -4.06 13.85 -17.78
CA LEU A 245 -3.96 15.29 -17.99
C LEU A 245 -5.34 15.98 -18.02
N GLU A 246 -6.43 15.23 -18.15
CA GLU A 246 -7.84 15.70 -18.11
C GLU A 246 -8.12 16.64 -16.92
N PRO A 247 -7.70 16.35 -15.67
CA PRO A 247 -7.96 17.23 -14.52
C PRO A 247 -7.21 18.57 -14.58
N PHE A 248 -6.17 18.68 -15.41
CA PHE A 248 -5.31 19.86 -15.51
C PHE A 248 -5.73 20.81 -16.64
N GLN A 249 -6.74 20.47 -17.47
CA GLN A 249 -7.23 21.29 -18.58
C GLN A 249 -6.12 21.75 -19.54
N VAL A 250 -5.21 20.84 -19.85
CA VAL A 250 -4.03 21.06 -20.70
C VAL A 250 -4.38 20.72 -22.16
N GLU A 251 -3.93 21.54 -23.11
CA GLU A 251 -4.10 21.25 -24.54
C GLU A 251 -2.96 20.34 -25.01
N ILE A 252 -3.31 19.17 -25.55
CA ILE A 252 -2.34 18.19 -26.06
C ILE A 252 -2.21 18.39 -27.57
N ILE A 253 -1.10 18.96 -28.02
CA ILE A 253 -0.79 19.10 -29.45
C ILE A 253 0.04 17.90 -29.88
N SER A 254 -0.55 17.01 -30.68
CA SER A 254 0.16 15.88 -31.27
C SER A 254 0.74 16.23 -32.63
N SER A 255 2.07 16.29 -32.71
CA SER A 255 2.81 16.36 -33.99
C SER A 255 3.31 14.98 -34.44
N LEU A 256 2.57 13.94 -34.07
CA LEU A 256 2.88 12.55 -34.40
C LEU A 256 2.21 12.16 -35.73
N PRO A 257 2.90 11.46 -36.66
CA PRO A 257 2.28 10.92 -37.87
C PRO A 257 1.13 9.95 -37.57
N GLU A 258 0.13 9.86 -38.47
CA GLU A 258 -1.10 9.05 -38.31
C GLU A 258 -0.88 7.55 -38.06
N ASN A 259 0.35 7.03 -38.21
CA ASN A 259 0.72 5.63 -37.96
C ASN A 259 1.89 5.44 -36.98
N TYR A 260 2.23 6.46 -36.19
CA TYR A 260 3.37 6.41 -35.26
C TYR A 260 3.06 5.59 -34.01
N LEU A 261 1.83 5.67 -33.49
CA LEU A 261 1.39 4.94 -32.31
C LEU A 261 1.06 3.49 -32.69
N LYS A 262 1.88 2.54 -32.21
CA LYS A 262 1.66 1.11 -32.47
C LYS A 262 1.61 0.33 -31.17
N ALA A 263 0.63 -0.55 -31.00
CA ALA A 263 0.48 -1.38 -29.80
C ALA A 263 1.74 -2.22 -29.49
N LYS A 264 2.50 -2.62 -30.51
CA LYS A 264 3.79 -3.33 -30.37
C LYS A 264 4.89 -2.53 -29.66
N HIS A 265 4.78 -1.20 -29.59
CA HIS A 265 5.72 -0.34 -28.87
C HIS A 265 5.49 -0.36 -27.35
N LEU A 266 4.37 -0.92 -26.89
CA LEU A 266 4.16 -1.20 -25.48
C LEU A 266 5.12 -2.32 -25.06
N HIS A 267 6.20 -1.96 -24.41
CA HIS A 267 7.22 -2.92 -24.05
C HIS A 267 6.66 -3.93 -23.03
N ASN A 268 6.97 -5.21 -23.26
CA ASN A 268 6.55 -6.26 -22.34
C ASN A 268 7.25 -6.07 -20.97
N ARG A 269 6.48 -5.67 -19.94
CA ARG A 269 6.98 -5.45 -18.58
C ARG A 269 7.78 -6.63 -18.04
N LYS A 270 7.35 -7.86 -18.34
CA LYS A 270 8.07 -9.08 -17.95
C LYS A 270 9.43 -9.13 -18.64
N ARG A 271 9.51 -8.80 -19.94
CA ARG A 271 10.77 -8.72 -20.68
C ARG A 271 11.72 -7.67 -20.08
N ILE A 272 11.25 -6.46 -19.81
CA ILE A 272 12.08 -5.40 -19.20
C ILE A 272 12.58 -5.81 -17.82
N GLN A 273 11.68 -6.29 -16.95
CA GLN A 273 12.04 -6.72 -15.61
C GLN A 273 13.07 -7.84 -15.62
N LEU A 274 12.93 -8.82 -16.52
CA LEU A 274 13.90 -9.90 -16.66
C LEU A 274 15.24 -9.40 -17.23
N THR A 275 15.20 -8.48 -18.20
CA THR A 275 16.42 -7.90 -18.79
C THR A 275 17.19 -7.07 -17.75
N GLN A 276 16.49 -6.21 -17.01
CA GLN A 276 17.06 -5.41 -15.92
C GLN A 276 17.55 -6.30 -14.77
N ALA A 277 16.80 -7.34 -14.40
CA ALA A 277 17.23 -8.28 -13.37
C ALA A 277 18.48 -9.06 -13.79
N LYS A 278 18.56 -9.52 -15.04
CA LYS A 278 19.75 -10.18 -15.59
C LYS A 278 20.96 -9.25 -15.51
N ALA A 279 20.82 -8.01 -16.00
CA ALA A 279 21.90 -7.02 -15.95
C ALA A 279 22.37 -6.72 -14.52
N LEU A 280 21.44 -6.47 -13.59
CA LEU A 280 21.75 -6.20 -12.18
C LEU A 280 22.46 -7.38 -11.49
N LEU A 281 22.04 -8.61 -11.78
CA LEU A 281 22.63 -9.80 -11.16
C LEU A 281 24.02 -10.10 -11.72
N LEU A 282 24.25 -9.84 -13.00
CA LEU A 282 25.58 -9.95 -13.62
C LEU A 282 26.55 -8.89 -13.08
N ASP A 283 26.07 -7.68 -12.80
CA ASP A 283 26.86 -6.60 -12.18
C ASP A 283 27.28 -6.95 -10.73
N GLN A 284 26.44 -7.68 -10.00
CA GLN A 284 26.75 -8.13 -8.63
C GLN A 284 27.77 -9.30 -8.57
N ALA A 285 28.01 -9.97 -9.70
CA ALA A 285 28.91 -11.11 -9.80
C ALA A 285 30.37 -10.64 -9.92
N PRO A 286 31.31 -11.30 -9.22
CA PRO A 286 32.73 -11.01 -9.39
C PRO A 286 33.20 -11.36 -10.81
N GLU A 287 34.18 -10.63 -11.34
CA GLU A 287 34.66 -10.79 -12.73
C GLU A 287 35.04 -12.22 -13.07
N TYR A 288 35.75 -12.91 -12.17
CA TYR A 288 36.18 -14.30 -12.34
C TYR A 288 35.01 -15.30 -12.46
N ALA A 289 33.81 -14.93 -11.99
CA ALA A 289 32.64 -15.80 -11.92
C ALA A 289 31.51 -15.39 -12.88
N LYS A 290 31.69 -14.32 -13.68
CA LYS A 290 30.62 -13.79 -14.54
C LYS A 290 30.14 -14.79 -15.58
N ALA A 291 31.05 -15.58 -16.17
CA ALA A 291 30.71 -16.61 -17.15
C ALA A 291 29.73 -17.64 -16.57
N GLU A 292 30.05 -18.20 -15.40
CA GLU A 292 29.20 -19.18 -14.72
C GLU A 292 27.85 -18.61 -14.29
N VAL A 293 27.83 -17.36 -13.80
CA VAL A 293 26.58 -16.68 -13.44
C VAL A 293 25.72 -16.41 -14.69
N MET A 294 26.34 -16.13 -15.83
CA MET A 294 25.64 -15.96 -17.10
C MET A 294 24.97 -17.25 -17.55
N ASP A 295 25.70 -18.37 -17.54
CA ASP A 295 25.14 -19.69 -17.89
C ASP A 295 24.01 -20.11 -16.94
N TYR A 296 24.19 -19.85 -15.65
CA TYR A 296 23.16 -20.06 -14.63
C TYR A 296 21.88 -19.26 -14.90
N LEU A 297 22.02 -17.98 -15.24
CA LEU A 297 20.91 -17.09 -15.56
C LEU A 297 20.21 -17.50 -16.85
N ASP A 298 20.96 -17.86 -17.88
CA ASP A 298 20.41 -18.29 -19.17
C ASP A 298 19.62 -19.59 -19.02
N ARG A 299 20.10 -20.53 -18.20
CA ARG A 299 19.33 -21.74 -17.88
C ARG A 299 18.03 -21.44 -17.14
N LEU A 300 18.06 -20.56 -16.13
CA LEU A 300 16.86 -20.17 -15.39
C LEU A 300 15.82 -19.48 -16.30
N LEU A 301 16.28 -18.61 -17.21
CA LEU A 301 15.44 -17.90 -18.16
C LEU A 301 14.83 -18.86 -19.19
N ALA A 302 15.63 -19.77 -19.74
CA ALA A 302 15.18 -20.80 -20.68
C ALA A 302 14.10 -21.72 -20.07
N MET A 303 14.24 -22.04 -18.78
CA MET A 303 13.25 -22.83 -18.04
C MET A 303 12.05 -21.99 -17.54
N ASN A 304 11.95 -20.71 -17.92
CA ASN A 304 10.84 -19.80 -17.61
C ASN A 304 10.56 -19.65 -16.10
N TYR A 305 11.62 -19.60 -15.28
CA TYR A 305 11.50 -19.33 -13.85
C TYR A 305 10.95 -17.92 -13.58
N SER A 306 10.34 -17.75 -12.40
CA SER A 306 9.83 -16.44 -11.97
C SER A 306 10.98 -15.48 -11.66
N ASN A 307 10.79 -14.17 -11.87
CA ASN A 307 11.78 -13.14 -11.55
C ASN A 307 12.24 -13.20 -10.07
N SER A 308 11.32 -13.51 -9.15
CA SER A 308 11.67 -13.73 -7.74
C SER A 308 12.60 -14.92 -7.55
N THR A 309 12.33 -16.05 -8.24
CA THR A 309 13.17 -17.25 -8.13
C THR A 309 14.54 -16.98 -8.73
N ILE A 310 14.60 -16.32 -9.90
CA ILE A 310 15.85 -15.94 -10.55
C ILE A 310 16.72 -15.12 -9.59
N ARG A 311 16.17 -14.06 -9.01
CA ARG A 311 16.89 -13.23 -8.04
C ARG A 311 17.38 -14.03 -6.84
N THR A 312 16.51 -14.80 -6.18
CA THR A 312 16.90 -15.55 -4.98
C THR A 312 17.95 -16.63 -5.27
N TYR A 313 17.81 -17.36 -6.38
CA TYR A 313 18.72 -18.44 -6.73
C TYR A 313 20.08 -17.90 -7.13
N THR A 314 20.11 -16.92 -8.04
CA THR A 314 21.36 -16.29 -8.48
C THR A 314 22.07 -15.57 -7.33
N GLN A 315 21.36 -14.91 -6.42
CA GLN A 315 22.01 -14.27 -5.25
C GLN A 315 22.65 -15.29 -4.31
N ASN A 316 21.99 -16.41 -4.04
CA ASN A 316 22.58 -17.50 -3.24
C ASN A 316 23.78 -18.13 -3.96
N PHE A 317 23.72 -18.25 -5.29
CA PHE A 317 24.81 -18.77 -6.11
C PHE A 317 26.01 -17.81 -6.12
N ILE A 318 25.80 -16.51 -6.39
CA ILE A 318 26.85 -15.49 -6.31
C ILE A 318 27.50 -15.48 -4.91
N LYS A 319 26.71 -15.64 -3.85
CA LYS A 319 27.26 -15.73 -2.48
C LYS A 319 28.20 -16.92 -2.32
N PHE A 320 27.81 -18.08 -2.84
CA PHE A 320 28.66 -19.28 -2.82
C PHE A 320 29.97 -19.08 -3.60
N LEU A 321 29.90 -18.44 -4.78
CA LEU A 321 31.07 -18.15 -5.61
C LEU A 321 32.03 -17.17 -4.89
N LYS A 322 31.49 -16.14 -4.23
CA LYS A 322 32.29 -15.18 -3.44
C LYS A 322 33.02 -15.82 -2.26
N ASP A 323 32.40 -16.83 -1.64
CA ASP A 323 33.02 -17.57 -0.54
C ASP A 323 34.04 -18.64 -1.02
N HIS A 324 34.17 -18.87 -2.34
CA HIS A 324 35.12 -19.82 -2.96
C HIS A 324 35.74 -19.26 -4.25
N PRO A 325 36.52 -18.16 -4.20
CA PRO A 325 37.05 -17.50 -5.40
C PRO A 325 38.01 -18.39 -6.21
N ASP A 326 38.81 -19.22 -5.55
CA ASP A 326 39.90 -20.00 -6.17
C ASP A 326 39.52 -21.46 -6.44
N ALA A 327 38.26 -21.84 -6.22
CA ALA A 327 37.81 -23.21 -6.42
C ALA A 327 37.36 -23.45 -7.86
N ASP A 328 37.68 -24.62 -8.41
CA ASP A 328 37.00 -25.11 -9.60
C ASP A 328 35.58 -25.57 -9.23
N TRP A 329 34.60 -24.68 -9.44
CA TRP A 329 33.23 -24.94 -9.02
C TRP A 329 32.58 -26.12 -9.74
N SER A 330 33.10 -26.52 -10.90
CA SER A 330 32.58 -27.64 -11.69
C SER A 330 32.93 -28.99 -11.08
N SER A 331 34.11 -29.10 -10.48
CA SER A 331 34.66 -30.33 -9.91
C SER A 331 34.59 -30.42 -8.39
N LEU A 332 34.03 -29.40 -7.71
CA LEU A 332 33.87 -29.39 -6.26
C LEU A 332 33.21 -30.66 -5.71
N GLU A 333 33.87 -31.27 -4.73
CA GLU A 333 33.39 -32.44 -4.00
C GLU A 333 32.17 -32.10 -3.12
N GLU A 334 31.28 -33.07 -2.96
CA GLU A 334 30.11 -32.96 -2.08
C GLU A 334 30.51 -32.54 -0.66
N ARG A 335 31.61 -33.08 -0.12
CA ARG A 335 32.11 -32.77 1.22
C ARG A 335 32.40 -31.28 1.41
N THR A 336 32.94 -30.62 0.40
CA THR A 336 33.25 -29.18 0.43
C THR A 336 31.98 -28.35 0.42
N ILE A 337 31.00 -28.73 -0.40
CA ILE A 337 29.69 -28.06 -0.46
C ILE A 337 28.93 -28.22 0.87
N VAL A 338 28.97 -29.41 1.47
CA VAL A 338 28.37 -29.68 2.79
C VAL A 338 29.04 -28.85 3.89
N ARG A 339 30.38 -28.74 3.86
CA ARG A 339 31.14 -27.91 4.81
C ARG A 339 30.75 -26.44 4.68
N TYR A 340 30.59 -25.93 3.46
CA TYR A 340 30.09 -24.58 3.22
C TYR A 340 28.68 -24.38 3.80
N LEU A 341 27.75 -25.28 3.47
CA LEU A 341 26.37 -25.19 3.98
C LEU A 341 26.33 -25.23 5.51
N SER A 342 27.16 -26.06 6.14
CA SER A 342 27.32 -26.14 7.59
C SER A 342 27.84 -24.82 8.17
N GLY A 343 28.90 -24.24 7.60
CA GLY A 343 29.41 -22.93 8.02
C GLY A 343 28.38 -21.82 7.87
N MET A 344 27.55 -21.87 6.82
CA MET A 344 26.44 -20.93 6.64
C MET A 344 25.36 -21.07 7.71
N MET A 345 25.05 -22.29 8.16
CA MET A 345 24.13 -22.52 9.29
C MET A 345 24.74 -22.00 10.61
N GLN A 346 26.04 -22.22 10.84
CA GLN A 346 26.74 -21.70 12.02
C GLN A 346 26.72 -20.17 12.09
N ARG A 347 26.74 -19.48 10.95
CA ARG A 347 26.57 -18.01 10.83
C ARG A 347 25.12 -17.54 11.06
N GLY A 348 24.20 -18.40 11.48
CA GLY A 348 22.82 -18.04 11.83
C GLY A 348 21.85 -18.02 10.64
N LEU A 349 22.18 -18.66 9.51
CA LEU A 349 21.26 -18.73 8.37
C LEU A 349 20.02 -19.56 8.72
N SER A 350 18.82 -19.02 8.49
CA SER A 350 17.58 -19.73 8.79
C SER A 350 17.41 -21.01 7.94
N ALA A 351 16.69 -22.01 8.46
CA ALA A 351 16.44 -23.26 7.76
C ALA A 351 15.75 -23.06 6.38
N ASN A 352 14.88 -22.06 6.24
CA ASN A 352 14.25 -21.69 4.96
C ASN A 352 15.26 -21.13 3.97
N SER A 353 16.12 -20.21 4.43
CA SER A 353 17.18 -19.63 3.60
C SER A 353 18.21 -20.71 3.21
N GLY A 354 18.55 -21.61 4.13
CA GLY A 354 19.39 -22.78 3.85
C GLY A 354 18.77 -23.71 2.81
N HIS A 355 17.47 -23.99 2.88
CA HIS A 355 16.75 -24.73 1.84
C HIS A 355 16.85 -24.06 0.47
N SER A 356 16.72 -22.73 0.44
CA SER A 356 16.86 -21.95 -0.80
C SER A 356 18.28 -21.98 -1.35
N MET A 357 19.30 -21.95 -0.48
CA MET A 357 20.70 -22.08 -0.86
C MET A 357 20.97 -23.45 -1.47
N VAL A 358 20.54 -24.53 -0.79
CA VAL A 358 20.68 -25.91 -1.30
C VAL A 358 20.03 -26.05 -2.67
N ASN A 359 18.82 -25.53 -2.87
CA ASN A 359 18.17 -25.61 -4.18
C ASN A 359 18.89 -24.78 -5.25
N ALA A 360 19.47 -23.62 -4.89
CA ALA A 360 20.25 -22.82 -5.84
C ALA A 360 21.51 -23.55 -6.30
N LEU A 361 22.22 -24.21 -5.39
CA LEU A 361 23.41 -25.02 -5.70
C LEU A 361 23.04 -26.28 -6.48
N LEU A 362 22.01 -27.02 -6.06
CA LEU A 362 21.52 -28.18 -6.82
C LEU A 362 21.10 -27.78 -8.23
N PHE A 363 20.51 -26.61 -8.42
CA PHE A 363 20.19 -26.11 -9.75
C PHE A 363 21.44 -25.93 -10.61
N TYR A 364 22.51 -25.34 -10.07
CA TYR A 364 23.78 -25.21 -10.81
C TYR A 364 24.32 -26.58 -11.22
N TYR A 365 24.57 -27.46 -10.24
CA TYR A 365 25.18 -28.76 -10.52
C TYR A 365 24.33 -29.67 -11.41
N GLN A 366 22.99 -29.66 -11.23
CA GLN A 366 22.12 -30.58 -11.98
C GLN A 366 21.62 -30.00 -13.30
N GLN A 367 21.33 -28.70 -13.37
CA GLN A 367 20.68 -28.09 -14.54
C GLN A 367 21.66 -27.33 -15.43
N VAL A 368 22.74 -26.78 -14.89
CA VAL A 368 23.78 -26.08 -15.66
C VAL A 368 24.86 -27.07 -16.07
N LEU A 369 25.47 -27.76 -15.11
CA LEU A 369 26.54 -28.73 -15.37
C LEU A 369 26.06 -30.13 -15.78
N GLY A 370 24.75 -30.40 -15.65
CA GLY A 370 24.16 -31.67 -16.09
C GLY A 370 24.47 -32.89 -15.20
N LYS A 371 25.00 -32.71 -13.99
CA LYS A 371 25.23 -33.83 -13.06
C LYS A 371 23.92 -34.53 -12.71
N LYS A 372 23.92 -35.86 -12.70
CA LYS A 372 22.72 -36.64 -12.39
C LYS A 372 22.35 -36.48 -10.92
N LYS A 373 21.07 -36.59 -10.60
CA LYS A 373 20.55 -36.37 -9.22
C LYS A 373 21.18 -37.26 -8.14
N PHE A 374 21.66 -38.44 -8.50
CA PHE A 374 22.30 -39.37 -7.55
C PHE A 374 23.80 -39.09 -7.35
N GLU A 375 24.40 -38.22 -8.17
CA GLU A 375 25.83 -37.88 -8.09
C GLU A 375 26.11 -36.76 -7.08
N LEU A 376 25.07 -36.09 -6.58
CA LEU A 376 25.20 -35.01 -5.60
C LEU A 376 23.98 -34.99 -4.66
N LEU A 377 24.18 -35.43 -3.42
CA LEU A 377 23.12 -35.52 -2.41
C LEU A 377 23.34 -34.51 -1.27
N LEU A 378 22.94 -33.26 -1.50
CA LEU A 378 23.10 -32.24 -0.48
C LEU A 378 22.11 -32.41 0.71
N PRO A 379 22.58 -32.33 1.96
CA PRO A 379 21.75 -32.41 3.15
C PRO A 379 20.81 -31.20 3.21
N ARG A 380 19.54 -31.47 3.50
CA ARG A 380 18.53 -30.42 3.65
C ARG A 380 18.38 -30.02 5.11
N PRO A 381 18.36 -28.72 5.43
CA PRO A 381 18.08 -28.27 6.79
C PRO A 381 16.72 -28.79 7.26
N LYS A 382 16.67 -29.35 8.48
CA LYS A 382 15.40 -29.74 9.09
C LYS A 382 14.57 -28.49 9.32
N LEU A 383 13.36 -28.48 8.75
CA LEU A 383 12.44 -27.36 8.92
C LEU A 383 11.69 -27.52 10.24
N GLU A 384 11.78 -26.52 11.11
CA GLU A 384 10.90 -26.39 12.27
C GLU A 384 9.45 -26.26 11.78
N LYS A 385 8.59 -27.20 12.15
CA LYS A 385 7.15 -27.12 11.87
C LYS A 385 6.51 -26.19 12.90
N LYS A 386 6.56 -24.88 12.68
CA LYS A 386 5.81 -23.93 13.49
C LYS A 386 4.34 -24.00 13.10
N LEU A 387 3.45 -24.08 14.08
CA LEU A 387 2.03 -23.91 13.84
C LEU A 387 1.80 -22.50 13.26
N PRO A 388 1.06 -22.36 12.15
CA PRO A 388 0.72 -21.05 11.63
C PRO A 388 0.04 -20.23 12.73
N ALA A 389 0.49 -18.99 12.91
CA ALA A 389 -0.29 -18.06 13.71
C ALA A 389 -1.65 -17.86 13.03
N VAL A 390 -2.72 -18.03 13.79
CA VAL A 390 -4.10 -17.76 13.36
C VAL A 390 -4.63 -16.62 14.22
N LEU A 391 -5.29 -15.67 13.56
CA LEU A 391 -6.05 -14.60 14.19
C LEU A 391 -7.46 -15.08 14.47
N THR A 392 -8.00 -14.75 15.64
CA THR A 392 -9.42 -14.99 15.97
C THR A 392 -10.34 -14.09 15.14
N MET A 393 -11.65 -14.36 15.16
CA MET A 393 -12.63 -13.52 14.47
C MET A 393 -12.64 -12.09 15.03
N GLU A 394 -12.51 -11.93 16.35
CA GLU A 394 -12.47 -10.64 17.05
C GLU A 394 -11.21 -9.86 16.66
N GLU A 395 -10.04 -10.52 16.65
CA GLU A 395 -8.79 -9.91 16.21
C GLU A 395 -8.86 -9.45 14.76
N CYS A 396 -9.46 -10.25 13.88
CA CYS A 396 -9.69 -9.86 12.48
C CYS A 396 -10.58 -8.60 12.40
N LEU A 397 -11.67 -8.57 13.18
CA LEU A 397 -12.59 -7.44 13.21
C LEU A 397 -11.91 -6.16 13.72
N GLN A 398 -11.08 -6.27 14.77
CA GLN A 398 -10.29 -5.15 15.28
C GLN A 398 -9.33 -4.60 14.21
N ILE A 399 -8.64 -5.48 13.48
CA ILE A 399 -7.75 -5.10 12.37
C ILE A 399 -8.53 -4.35 11.28
N PHE A 400 -9.70 -4.85 10.87
CA PHE A 400 -10.49 -4.20 9.82
C PHE A 400 -11.05 -2.83 10.26
N ARG A 401 -11.44 -2.70 11.53
CA ARG A 401 -11.92 -1.44 12.11
C ARG A 401 -10.82 -0.39 12.24
N ALA A 402 -9.58 -0.82 12.50
CA ALA A 402 -8.45 0.08 12.64
C ALA A 402 -8.02 0.74 11.31
N VAL A 403 -8.38 0.17 10.16
CA VAL A 403 -8.00 0.74 8.86
C VAL A 403 -9.02 1.79 8.43
N ASP A 404 -8.63 3.06 8.36
CA ASP A 404 -9.56 4.15 8.03
C ASP A 404 -9.78 4.27 6.51
N ASN A 405 -8.72 4.08 5.72
CA ASN A 405 -8.79 4.21 4.26
C ASN A 405 -9.67 3.11 3.65
N PRO A 406 -10.75 3.46 2.90
CA PRO A 406 -11.71 2.49 2.37
C PRO A 406 -11.08 1.50 1.39
N LYS A 407 -10.11 1.94 0.57
CA LYS A 407 -9.36 1.07 -0.34
C LYS A 407 -8.61 0.00 0.44
N HIS A 408 -7.86 0.41 1.47
CA HIS A 408 -7.06 -0.49 2.30
C HIS A 408 -7.94 -1.46 3.09
N LYS A 409 -9.09 -0.99 3.60
CA LYS A 409 -10.06 -1.79 4.33
C LYS A 409 -10.64 -2.89 3.42
N LEU A 410 -11.14 -2.53 2.24
CA LEU A 410 -11.67 -3.48 1.26
C LEU A 410 -10.64 -4.52 0.83
N LEU A 411 -9.37 -4.09 0.69
CA LEU A 411 -8.28 -4.97 0.33
C LEU A 411 -8.03 -6.07 1.39
N LEU A 412 -8.05 -5.72 2.68
CA LEU A 412 -7.91 -6.72 3.74
C LEU A 412 -9.18 -7.59 3.88
N LEU A 413 -10.37 -6.99 3.74
CA LEU A 413 -11.64 -7.69 3.81
C LEU A 413 -11.79 -8.75 2.72
N ILE A 414 -11.45 -8.44 1.47
CA ILE A 414 -11.50 -9.43 0.38
C ILE A 414 -10.42 -10.50 0.55
N GLY A 415 -9.26 -10.13 1.08
CA GLY A 415 -8.18 -11.07 1.41
C GLY A 415 -8.59 -12.12 2.43
N TYR A 416 -9.30 -11.70 3.47
CA TYR A 416 -9.87 -12.60 4.47
C TYR A 416 -11.10 -13.33 3.92
N GLY A 417 -12.14 -12.62 3.47
CA GLY A 417 -13.44 -13.20 3.13
C GLY A 417 -13.44 -14.13 1.92
N ALA A 418 -12.50 -13.96 0.98
CA ALA A 418 -12.35 -14.87 -0.17
C ALA A 418 -11.05 -15.72 -0.11
N GLY A 419 -10.27 -15.63 0.96
CA GLY A 419 -9.04 -16.41 1.15
C GLY A 419 -7.96 -16.17 0.09
N LEU A 420 -7.90 -14.98 -0.49
CA LEU A 420 -7.01 -14.67 -1.62
C LEU A 420 -5.53 -14.56 -1.21
N ARG A 421 -4.61 -14.92 -2.10
CA ARG A 421 -3.17 -14.61 -1.91
C ARG A 421 -2.94 -13.12 -2.17
N VAL A 422 -1.94 -12.52 -1.53
CA VAL A 422 -1.60 -11.09 -1.76
C VAL A 422 -1.41 -10.74 -3.23
N SER A 423 -0.78 -11.62 -4.02
CA SER A 423 -0.59 -11.43 -5.46
C SER A 423 -1.90 -11.53 -6.25
N GLU A 424 -2.86 -12.33 -5.79
CA GLU A 424 -4.18 -12.46 -6.39
C GLU A 424 -5.05 -11.23 -6.06
N ILE A 425 -4.96 -10.72 -4.83
CA ILE A 425 -5.67 -9.50 -4.40
C ILE A 425 -5.26 -8.31 -5.27
N VAL A 426 -3.95 -8.07 -5.42
CA VAL A 426 -3.47 -6.91 -6.20
C VAL A 426 -3.64 -7.09 -7.71
N GLY A 427 -3.71 -8.33 -8.18
CA GLY A 427 -3.92 -8.65 -9.59
C GLY A 427 -5.39 -8.68 -10.02
N LEU A 428 -6.32 -8.53 -9.07
CA LEU A 428 -7.75 -8.66 -9.32
C LEU A 428 -8.28 -7.48 -10.15
N LYS A 429 -9.02 -7.79 -11.21
CA LYS A 429 -9.68 -6.80 -12.06
C LYS A 429 -11.20 -6.82 -11.87
N TRP A 430 -11.86 -5.73 -12.27
CA TRP A 430 -13.32 -5.66 -12.19
C TRP A 430 -14.02 -6.69 -13.08
N GLU A 431 -13.43 -7.06 -14.22
CA GLU A 431 -13.91 -8.13 -15.11
C GLU A 431 -13.88 -9.53 -14.47
N ASP A 432 -13.12 -9.70 -13.38
CA ASP A 432 -12.99 -10.98 -12.69
C ASP A 432 -14.05 -11.15 -11.58
N ILE A 433 -14.76 -10.09 -11.19
CA ILE A 433 -15.80 -10.12 -10.16
C ILE A 433 -17.18 -10.30 -10.81
N LEU A 434 -17.80 -11.46 -10.56
CA LEU A 434 -19.13 -11.79 -11.01
C LEU A 434 -20.14 -11.46 -9.89
N PHE A 435 -20.62 -10.21 -9.87
CA PHE A 435 -21.54 -9.71 -8.84
C PHE A 435 -22.84 -10.50 -8.78
N ALA A 436 -23.45 -10.81 -9.92
CA ALA A 436 -24.72 -11.57 -9.97
C ALA A 436 -24.58 -12.98 -9.35
N GLU A 437 -23.46 -13.66 -9.59
CA GLU A 437 -23.22 -15.01 -9.08
C GLU A 437 -22.57 -15.04 -7.69
N HIS A 438 -22.18 -13.89 -7.14
CA HIS A 438 -21.39 -13.79 -5.91
C HIS A 438 -20.11 -14.63 -5.95
N LYS A 439 -19.39 -14.56 -7.08
CA LYS A 439 -18.13 -15.27 -7.30
C LYS A 439 -17.04 -14.36 -7.84
N ILE A 440 -15.80 -14.77 -7.60
CA ILE A 440 -14.61 -14.15 -8.18
C ILE A 440 -13.88 -15.20 -9.02
N HIS A 441 -13.61 -14.86 -10.28
CA HIS A 441 -12.85 -15.68 -11.20
C HIS A 441 -11.36 -15.31 -11.15
N LEU A 442 -10.56 -16.11 -10.44
CA LEU A 442 -9.12 -15.89 -10.37
C LEU A 442 -8.41 -16.54 -11.55
N LYS A 443 -8.01 -15.71 -12.53
CA LYS A 443 -7.21 -16.11 -13.69
C LYS A 443 -5.73 -16.23 -13.32
N ASN A 444 -5.00 -17.18 -13.91
CA ASN A 444 -3.55 -17.37 -13.75
C ASN A 444 -3.08 -17.55 -12.30
N ALA A 445 -3.86 -18.23 -11.44
CA ALA A 445 -3.42 -18.48 -10.07
C ALA A 445 -2.19 -19.41 -10.01
N LYS A 446 -1.59 -19.54 -8.82
CA LYS A 446 -0.35 -20.32 -8.60
C LYS A 446 -0.40 -21.67 -9.33
N GLY A 447 0.51 -21.87 -10.30
CA GLY A 447 0.54 -23.03 -11.19
C GLY A 447 -0.16 -22.83 -12.54
N LYS A 448 -0.54 -21.59 -12.89
CA LYS A 448 -1.29 -21.23 -14.10
C LYS A 448 -2.66 -21.93 -14.19
N LYS A 449 -3.32 -22.11 -13.04
CA LYS A 449 -4.65 -22.71 -12.97
C LYS A 449 -5.66 -21.66 -12.57
N ASP A 450 -6.78 -21.65 -13.25
CA ASP A 450 -7.90 -20.77 -12.91
C ASP A 450 -8.74 -21.42 -11.82
N ARG A 451 -9.35 -20.60 -10.95
CA ARG A 451 -10.31 -21.09 -9.95
C ARG A 451 -11.37 -20.05 -9.63
N MET A 452 -12.57 -20.54 -9.35
CA MET A 452 -13.66 -19.73 -8.82
C MET A 452 -13.61 -19.73 -7.29
N VAL A 453 -13.72 -18.55 -6.68
CA VAL A 453 -13.87 -18.39 -5.23
C VAL A 453 -15.13 -17.59 -4.90
N MET A 454 -15.59 -17.69 -3.66
CA MET A 454 -16.77 -16.96 -3.20
C MET A 454 -16.47 -15.45 -3.07
N LEU A 455 -17.46 -14.62 -3.40
CA LEU A 455 -17.49 -13.20 -3.07
C LEU A 455 -18.36 -13.02 -1.82
N PRO A 456 -17.83 -12.49 -0.70
CA PRO A 456 -18.64 -12.27 0.49
C PRO A 456 -19.75 -11.24 0.24
N TYR A 457 -21.00 -11.59 0.55
CA TYR A 457 -22.15 -10.70 0.41
C TYR A 457 -21.97 -9.38 1.18
N SER A 458 -21.31 -9.42 2.34
CA SER A 458 -21.08 -8.25 3.20
C SER A 458 -20.22 -7.15 2.56
N ILE A 459 -19.41 -7.47 1.55
CA ILE A 459 -18.54 -6.50 0.89
C ILE A 459 -19.04 -6.06 -0.49
N VAL A 460 -20.10 -6.68 -1.01
CA VAL A 460 -20.64 -6.39 -2.35
C VAL A 460 -21.00 -4.92 -2.49
N HIS A 461 -21.84 -4.41 -1.58
CA HIS A 461 -22.26 -3.02 -1.61
C HIS A 461 -21.07 -2.04 -1.51
N SER A 462 -20.10 -2.35 -0.65
CA SER A 462 -18.90 -1.54 -0.50
C SER A 462 -18.01 -1.57 -1.75
N LEU A 463 -17.93 -2.71 -2.45
CA LEU A 463 -17.20 -2.85 -3.72
C LEU A 463 -17.91 -2.11 -4.87
N GLU A 464 -19.24 -2.16 -4.92
CA GLU A 464 -20.04 -1.42 -5.91
C GLU A 464 -19.89 0.09 -5.70
N ALA A 465 -20.03 0.56 -4.46
CA ALA A 465 -19.79 1.97 -4.12
C ALA A 465 -18.35 2.38 -4.46
N TYR A 466 -17.37 1.54 -4.16
CA TYR A 466 -15.98 1.80 -4.53
C TYR A 466 -15.78 1.86 -6.06
N ARG A 467 -16.45 0.99 -6.82
CA ARG A 467 -16.43 1.01 -8.30
C ARG A 467 -17.03 2.29 -8.87
N GLN A 468 -18.08 2.83 -8.25
CA GLN A 468 -18.69 4.09 -8.68
C GLN A 468 -17.76 5.30 -8.48
N VAL A 469 -16.93 5.28 -7.42
CA VAL A 469 -15.93 6.33 -7.19
C VAL A 469 -14.78 6.26 -8.22
N TYR A 470 -14.46 5.06 -8.72
CA TYR A 470 -13.37 4.84 -9.66
C TYR A 470 -13.84 4.09 -10.94
N PRO A 471 -14.73 4.68 -11.75
CA PRO A 471 -15.41 3.98 -12.84
C PRO A 471 -14.46 3.59 -13.99
N LYS A 472 -13.37 4.35 -14.19
CA LYS A 472 -12.37 4.12 -15.25
C LYS A 472 -11.25 3.16 -14.83
N ALA A 473 -11.25 2.63 -13.59
CA ALA A 473 -10.20 1.76 -13.10
C ALA A 473 -10.27 0.37 -13.75
N VAL A 474 -9.12 -0.21 -14.09
CA VAL A 474 -9.03 -1.58 -14.66
C VAL A 474 -8.89 -2.60 -13.54
N TYR A 475 -8.02 -2.32 -12.57
CA TYR A 475 -7.84 -3.15 -11.39
C TYR A 475 -8.81 -2.73 -10.29
N VAL A 476 -9.22 -3.70 -9.46
CA VAL A 476 -10.06 -3.41 -8.29
C VAL A 476 -9.30 -2.54 -7.30
N PHE A 477 -8.02 -2.80 -7.13
CA PHE A 477 -7.13 -1.98 -6.31
C PHE A 477 -6.00 -1.42 -7.15
N GLU A 478 -6.16 -0.16 -7.55
CA GLU A 478 -5.11 0.56 -8.28
C GLU A 478 -4.05 1.15 -7.33
N GLY A 479 -2.84 1.22 -7.89
CA GLY A 479 -1.62 1.75 -7.32
C GLY A 479 -1.67 3.24 -7.02
N GLN A 480 -0.50 3.86 -7.08
CA GLN A 480 -0.39 5.32 -7.05
C GLN A 480 -0.82 5.95 -8.37
N TYR A 481 -0.86 5.16 -9.44
CA TYR A 481 -1.19 5.56 -10.82
C TYR A 481 -2.34 4.71 -11.35
N ALA A 482 -3.16 5.30 -12.22
CA ALA A 482 -4.33 4.63 -12.77
C ALA A 482 -3.90 3.55 -13.77
N GLY A 483 -4.63 2.43 -13.79
CA GLY A 483 -4.30 1.25 -14.59
C GLY A 483 -3.11 0.42 -14.05
N GLU A 484 -2.50 0.80 -12.93
CA GLU A 484 -1.48 -0.02 -12.28
C GLU A 484 -2.05 -0.83 -11.11
N PRO A 485 -1.68 -2.13 -10.98
CA PRO A 485 -2.05 -2.90 -9.80
C PRO A 485 -1.36 -2.35 -8.56
N TYR A 486 -2.05 -2.41 -7.42
CA TYR A 486 -1.46 -2.05 -6.13
C TYR A 486 -0.22 -2.91 -5.81
N SER A 487 0.78 -2.37 -5.12
CA SER A 487 1.99 -3.15 -4.80
C SER A 487 1.73 -4.13 -3.66
N THR A 488 2.22 -5.36 -3.80
CA THR A 488 2.18 -6.38 -2.73
C THR A 488 2.91 -5.92 -1.47
N THR A 489 4.00 -5.15 -1.61
CA THR A 489 4.74 -4.58 -0.47
C THR A 489 3.90 -3.55 0.26
N SER A 490 3.16 -2.72 -0.46
CA SER A 490 2.24 -1.74 0.11
C SER A 490 1.11 -2.42 0.88
N VAL A 491 0.54 -3.51 0.35
CA VAL A 491 -0.43 -4.32 1.10
C VAL A 491 0.13 -4.84 2.42
N GLN A 492 1.36 -5.38 2.40
CA GLN A 492 2.00 -5.87 3.62
C GLN A 492 2.25 -4.74 4.63
N THR A 493 2.56 -3.53 4.15
CA THR A 493 2.68 -2.34 5.00
C THR A 493 1.34 -1.93 5.60
N VAL A 494 0.25 -1.97 4.83
CA VAL A 494 -1.11 -1.73 5.35
C VAL A 494 -1.43 -2.68 6.49
N MET A 495 -1.18 -3.98 6.32
CA MET A 495 -1.40 -4.98 7.38
C MET A 495 -0.53 -4.70 8.61
N ARG A 496 0.76 -4.40 8.42
CA ARG A 496 1.67 -4.06 9.53
C ARG A 496 1.22 -2.82 10.30
N ASN A 497 0.75 -1.80 9.61
CA ASN A 497 0.26 -0.57 10.24
C ASN A 497 -1.03 -0.83 11.02
N ALA A 498 -1.95 -1.63 10.46
CA ALA A 498 -3.17 -2.02 11.15
C ALA A 498 -2.88 -2.80 12.44
N LEU A 499 -1.96 -3.77 12.40
CA LEU A 499 -1.55 -4.53 13.58
C LEU A 499 -0.94 -3.64 14.67
N LYS A 500 -0.09 -2.68 14.28
CA LYS A 500 0.48 -1.69 15.21
C LYS A 500 -0.59 -0.82 15.85
N LYS A 501 -1.59 -0.37 15.08
CA LYS A 501 -2.69 0.47 15.58
C LYS A 501 -3.59 -0.28 16.57
N VAL A 502 -3.78 -1.58 16.39
CA VAL A 502 -4.57 -2.42 17.33
C VAL A 502 -3.73 -2.86 18.55
N GLY A 503 -2.39 -2.79 18.48
CA GLY A 503 -1.53 -3.26 19.58
C GLY A 503 -1.40 -4.79 19.66
N LEU A 504 -1.63 -5.50 18.55
CA LEU A 504 -1.50 -6.96 18.51
C LEU A 504 -0.02 -7.36 18.38
N ASN A 505 0.51 -8.04 19.41
CA ASN A 505 1.89 -8.55 19.43
C ASN A 505 2.12 -9.80 18.56
N LYS A 506 1.07 -10.36 17.96
CA LYS A 506 1.18 -11.52 17.06
C LYS A 506 1.88 -11.12 15.76
N LYS A 507 2.85 -11.94 15.32
CA LYS A 507 3.50 -11.81 14.00
C LYS A 507 2.52 -12.22 12.90
N ALA A 508 1.60 -11.33 12.55
CA ALA A 508 0.59 -11.55 11.53
C ALA A 508 0.93 -10.81 10.22
N THR A 509 0.50 -11.39 9.11
CA THR A 509 0.65 -10.86 7.75
C THR A 509 -0.64 -11.08 6.96
N VAL A 510 -0.69 -10.62 5.71
CA VAL A 510 -1.81 -10.93 4.80
C VAL A 510 -1.99 -12.44 4.63
N HIS A 511 -0.90 -13.23 4.71
CA HIS A 511 -0.99 -14.67 4.64
C HIS A 511 -1.66 -15.27 5.88
N THR A 512 -1.47 -14.65 7.04
CA THR A 512 -2.16 -14.99 8.30
C THR A 512 -3.68 -14.81 8.17
N LEU A 513 -4.16 -13.75 7.52
CA LEU A 513 -5.61 -13.58 7.24
C LEU A 513 -6.16 -14.73 6.41
N ARG A 514 -5.43 -15.18 5.39
CA ARG A 514 -5.80 -16.35 4.59
C ARG A 514 -5.77 -17.63 5.40
N HIS A 515 -4.81 -17.79 6.31
CA HIS A 515 -4.80 -18.93 7.23
C HIS A 515 -6.02 -18.90 8.17
N SER A 516 -6.32 -17.74 8.75
CA SER A 516 -7.52 -17.53 9.57
C SER A 516 -8.80 -17.86 8.82
N PHE A 517 -8.95 -17.41 7.57
CA PHE A 517 -10.10 -17.77 6.74
C PHE A 517 -10.27 -19.30 6.63
N ALA A 518 -9.20 -20.02 6.34
CA ALA A 518 -9.23 -21.46 6.22
C ALA A 518 -9.58 -22.16 7.54
N THR A 519 -8.97 -21.71 8.65
CA THR A 519 -9.25 -22.25 9.98
C THR A 519 -10.69 -21.98 10.41
N HIS A 520 -11.20 -20.77 10.19
CA HIS A 520 -12.57 -20.41 10.53
C HIS A 520 -13.61 -21.17 9.70
N LEU A 521 -13.35 -21.43 8.41
CA LEU A 521 -14.21 -22.29 7.60
C LEU A 521 -14.25 -23.72 8.13
N LEU A 522 -13.09 -24.24 8.54
CA LEU A 522 -13.00 -25.57 9.14
C LEU A 522 -13.72 -25.63 10.49
N GLU A 523 -13.56 -24.62 11.34
CA GLU A 523 -14.27 -24.48 12.61
C GLU A 523 -15.79 -24.30 12.44
N ALA A 524 -16.23 -23.76 11.30
CA ALA A 524 -17.64 -23.70 10.92
C ALA A 524 -18.19 -25.04 10.37
N GLY A 525 -17.35 -26.09 10.28
CA GLY A 525 -17.73 -27.41 9.78
C GLY A 525 -17.62 -27.59 8.27
N THR A 526 -16.93 -26.68 7.56
CA THR A 526 -16.73 -26.83 6.11
C THR A 526 -15.75 -27.96 5.81
N ASP A 527 -16.11 -28.87 4.90
CA ASP A 527 -15.21 -29.97 4.50
C ASP A 527 -13.91 -29.43 3.88
N ILE A 528 -12.79 -29.99 4.37
CA ILE A 528 -11.42 -29.66 3.99
C ILE A 528 -11.16 -29.72 2.48
N ARG A 529 -11.85 -30.58 1.72
CA ARG A 529 -11.75 -30.66 0.26
C ARG A 529 -12.31 -29.41 -0.42
N TYR A 530 -13.40 -28.84 0.09
CA TYR A 530 -13.91 -27.57 -0.41
C TYR A 530 -12.96 -26.43 -0.06
N ILE A 531 -12.43 -26.40 1.16
CA ILE A 531 -11.42 -25.41 1.59
C ILE A 531 -10.18 -25.50 0.68
N GLN A 532 -9.70 -26.71 0.37
CA GLN A 532 -8.58 -26.93 -0.54
C GLN A 532 -8.86 -26.35 -1.94
N LYS A 533 -10.07 -26.56 -2.47
CA LYS A 533 -10.49 -26.05 -3.78
C LYS A 533 -10.54 -24.52 -3.79
N ILE A 534 -11.14 -23.89 -2.77
CA ILE A 534 -11.23 -22.43 -2.63
C ILE A 534 -9.84 -21.80 -2.54
N LEU A 535 -8.95 -22.39 -1.74
CA LEU A 535 -7.59 -21.88 -1.58
C LEU A 535 -6.70 -22.19 -2.80
N GLY A 536 -7.08 -23.11 -3.68
CA GLY A 536 -6.27 -23.51 -4.83
C GLY A 536 -4.96 -24.17 -4.38
N HIS A 537 -5.09 -25.17 -3.50
CA HIS A 537 -3.97 -25.96 -2.99
C HIS A 537 -3.82 -27.24 -3.82
N ALA A 538 -2.64 -27.43 -4.44
CA ALA A 538 -2.37 -28.60 -5.28
C ALA A 538 -2.33 -29.92 -4.48
N SER A 539 -1.99 -29.87 -3.20
CA SER A 539 -1.94 -31.03 -2.31
C SER A 539 -2.75 -30.77 -1.06
N ILE A 540 -3.54 -31.78 -0.65
CA ILE A 540 -4.32 -31.73 0.59
C ILE A 540 -3.42 -31.57 1.81
N LYS A 541 -2.16 -32.03 1.76
CA LYS A 541 -1.17 -31.88 2.83
C LYS A 541 -0.93 -30.41 3.23
N THR A 542 -1.17 -29.48 2.31
CA THR A 542 -1.06 -28.03 2.61
C THR A 542 -2.29 -27.48 3.33
N THR A 543 -3.44 -28.13 3.18
CA THR A 543 -4.70 -27.78 3.84
C THR A 543 -4.85 -28.51 5.18
N THR A 544 -4.29 -29.70 5.34
CA THR A 544 -4.28 -30.42 6.64
C THR A 544 -3.47 -29.69 7.71
N VAL A 545 -2.67 -28.68 7.36
CA VAL A 545 -2.03 -27.82 8.38
C VAL A 545 -3.10 -27.11 9.23
N TYR A 546 -4.28 -26.84 8.69
CA TYR A 546 -5.37 -26.16 9.41
C TYR A 546 -6.11 -27.09 10.40
N THR A 547 -6.11 -28.41 10.18
CA THR A 547 -6.81 -29.36 11.06
C THR A 547 -6.14 -29.47 12.42
N HIS A 548 -4.83 -29.25 12.50
CA HIS A 548 -4.10 -29.24 13.77
C HIS A 548 -4.39 -28.00 14.62
N ILE A 549 -4.94 -26.93 14.02
CA ILE A 549 -5.19 -25.65 14.70
C ILE A 549 -6.61 -25.60 15.27
N SER A 550 -7.58 -26.18 14.56
CA SER A 550 -8.97 -26.25 15.00
C SER A 550 -9.14 -27.36 16.05
N LYS A 551 -8.94 -27.03 17.33
CA LYS A 551 -9.21 -27.96 18.45
C LYS A 551 -10.71 -28.26 18.58
N GLY A 552 -11.57 -27.27 18.33
CA GLY A 552 -13.02 -27.41 18.51
C GLY A 552 -13.75 -28.23 17.44
N ALA A 553 -13.10 -28.61 16.32
CA ALA A 553 -13.72 -29.50 15.34
C ALA A 553 -13.78 -30.96 15.83
N MET A 554 -12.78 -31.41 16.61
CA MET A 554 -12.77 -32.75 17.22
C MET A 554 -13.87 -32.88 18.29
N ASP A 555 -14.07 -31.83 19.09
CA ASP A 555 -15.06 -31.81 20.18
C ASP A 555 -16.51 -31.86 19.68
N ARG A 556 -16.75 -31.60 18.39
CA ARG A 556 -18.08 -31.68 17.73
C ARG A 556 -18.34 -33.02 17.05
N ILE A 557 -17.37 -33.93 17.01
CA ILE A 557 -17.55 -35.25 16.43
C ILE A 557 -18.17 -36.14 17.50
N GLU A 558 -19.50 -36.19 17.47
CA GLU A 558 -20.29 -37.09 18.30
C GLU A 558 -20.06 -38.54 17.87
N SER A 559 -19.91 -39.45 18.84
CA SER A 559 -19.73 -40.87 18.56
C SER A 559 -20.93 -41.41 17.79
N PRO A 560 -20.73 -42.27 16.77
CA PRO A 560 -21.84 -42.98 16.14
C PRO A 560 -22.69 -43.76 17.16
N LEU A 561 -22.08 -44.26 18.25
CA LEU A 561 -22.79 -44.92 19.32
C LEU A 561 -23.69 -43.96 20.09
N ASP A 562 -23.21 -42.76 20.42
CA ASP A 562 -23.98 -41.74 21.13
C ASP A 562 -25.15 -41.24 20.27
N ARG A 563 -24.95 -41.11 18.96
CA ARG A 563 -26.00 -40.75 18.00
C ARG A 563 -27.07 -41.85 17.88
N ILE A 564 -26.66 -43.12 17.89
CA ILE A 564 -27.59 -44.27 17.91
C ILE A 564 -28.34 -44.31 19.25
N ALA A 565 -27.64 -44.08 20.36
CA ALA A 565 -28.19 -44.07 21.72
C ALA A 565 -29.14 -42.89 22.00
N GLN A 566 -29.02 -41.79 21.26
CA GLN A 566 -29.99 -40.70 21.28
C GLN A 566 -31.24 -40.98 20.42
N GLN A 567 -31.11 -41.81 19.39
CA GLN A 567 -32.21 -42.20 18.49
C GLN A 567 -32.97 -43.43 18.98
N ALA A 568 -32.30 -44.34 19.68
CA ALA A 568 -32.89 -45.49 20.35
C ALA A 568 -32.90 -45.21 21.86
N ASP A 569 -34.07 -45.16 22.47
CA ASP A 569 -34.25 -45.06 23.92
C ASP A 569 -33.30 -46.06 24.63
N LEU A 570 -32.25 -45.56 25.28
CA LEU A 570 -31.16 -46.34 25.90
C LEU A 570 -31.64 -47.47 26.84
N LYS A 571 -32.89 -47.39 27.30
CA LYS A 571 -33.55 -48.41 28.13
C LYS A 571 -33.66 -49.79 27.47
N GLN A 572 -33.57 -49.92 26.14
CA GLN A 572 -33.66 -51.22 25.46
C GLN A 572 -32.31 -51.92 25.23
N ILE A 573 -31.19 -51.22 25.35
CA ILE A 573 -29.85 -51.78 25.03
C ILE A 573 -29.10 -52.18 26.32
N GLU A 574 -29.36 -51.50 27.44
CA GLU A 574 -28.66 -51.74 28.71
C GLU A 574 -29.32 -52.77 29.64
N GLU A 575 -30.57 -53.19 29.39
CA GLU A 575 -31.19 -54.26 30.17
C GLU A 575 -30.74 -55.64 29.67
N PRO A 576 -29.98 -56.44 30.46
CA PRO A 576 -29.76 -57.83 30.13
C PRO A 576 -31.12 -58.54 30.26
N ASN A 577 -31.63 -59.05 29.15
CA ASN A 577 -32.88 -59.80 29.08
C ASN A 577 -32.91 -60.91 30.16
N PRO A 578 -33.71 -60.79 31.24
CA PRO A 578 -33.66 -61.74 32.36
C PRO A 578 -34.41 -63.05 32.09
N LYS A 579 -34.74 -63.37 30.84
CA LYS A 579 -35.51 -64.57 30.49
C LYS A 579 -35.01 -65.26 29.23
N LYS A 580 -33.91 -66.01 29.39
CA LYS A 580 -33.70 -67.33 28.76
C LYS A 580 -32.85 -68.21 29.68
N ALA A 581 -33.51 -68.75 30.71
CA ALA A 581 -33.22 -70.05 31.30
C ALA A 581 -34.50 -70.86 31.22
#